data_AF-A0A3P9PEC4-F1
#
_entry.id   AF-A0A3P9PEC4-F1
#
_cell.length_a   1.000
_cell.length_b   1.000
_cell.length_c   1.000
_cell.angle_alpha   90.00
_cell.angle_beta   90.00
_cell.angle_gamma   90.00
#
_symmetry.space_group_name_H-M   'P 1'
#
loop_
_entity.id
_entity.type
_entity.pdbx_description
1 polymer ?
#
loop_
_entity_poly.entity_id
_entity_poly.type
_entity_poly.pdbx_seq_one_letter_code
_entity_poly.pdbx_strand_id
1 'polypeptide(L)'
;MHGKRVVVIGIGNSGGDIAVESSKFAEQVYMSTRRGAWVIRQVSDNGVPVDMMYNTRFVHILFQLLPINFFNWFGEKKLNGMYDHTTYALKPKHRLFSQIPVINDDLPLKILSGSVVIKSNVKEICGSTVVFDDGSTVEMVDTIVFATGYNYGFPYLPNNVLYKSGHRVGLYKHVFPPNLEHTTLGVVGFIHALGAIMPQAEMQARWVARVFKGLKKLPSNQTMIKAVDKDTKDIEKNYIVSKLTPLQVDFVSYMDDIAGEIGVRPGLPWLFFTDYQLFKHVLWGPVSSYQYRLMGPGKWDGARKAIFTQFDRMYQPLKSRKLEEPESSITGHLVKLSLVILSGGAVAYYFHTHHPNTIPTLLSNIRPQAAWR
;
A
#
# COMPACT_ATOMS: atom_id res chain seq x y z
N MET A 1 -24.28 -3.81 22.24
CA MET A 1 -23.27 -3.38 23.22
C MET A 1 -23.72 -2.16 24.05
N HIS A 2 -25.00 -1.79 24.02
CA HIS A 2 -25.49 -0.61 24.72
C HIS A 2 -25.33 -0.74 26.24
N GLY A 3 -24.71 0.25 26.88
CA GLY A 3 -24.48 0.29 28.34
C GLY A 3 -23.60 -0.83 28.88
N LYS A 4 -22.83 -1.52 28.02
CA LYS A 4 -21.94 -2.62 28.40
C LYS A 4 -20.48 -2.17 28.51
N ARG A 5 -19.69 -2.85 29.33
CA ARG A 5 -18.22 -2.78 29.31
C ARG A 5 -17.66 -3.82 28.33
N VAL A 6 -16.95 -3.34 27.33
CA VAL A 6 -16.49 -4.17 26.21
C VAL A 6 -14.97 -4.21 26.18
N VAL A 7 -14.39 -5.41 26.01
CA VAL A 7 -12.96 -5.59 25.74
C VAL A 7 -12.78 -6.12 24.31
N VAL A 8 -12.13 -5.36 23.45
CA VAL A 8 -11.75 -5.80 22.09
C VAL A 8 -10.30 -6.24 22.09
N ILE A 9 -10.03 -7.50 21.77
CA ILE A 9 -8.70 -8.10 21.73
C ILE A 9 -8.18 -8.09 20.29
N GLY A 10 -7.12 -7.32 20.04
CA GLY A 10 -6.43 -7.23 18.76
C GLY A 10 -6.62 -5.88 18.06
N ILE A 11 -5.53 -5.35 17.51
CA ILE A 11 -5.47 -4.08 16.77
C ILE A 11 -5.27 -4.29 15.26
N GLY A 12 -6.12 -5.13 14.66
CA GLY A 12 -6.30 -5.13 13.22
C GLY A 12 -7.34 -4.08 12.79
N ASN A 13 -7.54 -3.89 11.49
CA ASN A 13 -8.58 -2.99 10.95
C ASN A 13 -9.95 -3.28 11.57
N SER A 14 -10.40 -4.54 11.57
CA SER A 14 -11.67 -4.94 12.19
C SER A 14 -11.72 -4.65 13.69
N GLY A 15 -10.61 -4.84 14.42
CA GLY A 15 -10.56 -4.54 15.85
C GLY A 15 -10.72 -3.05 16.14
N GLY A 16 -10.05 -2.20 15.35
CA GLY A 16 -10.19 -0.74 15.44
C GLY A 16 -11.62 -0.29 15.14
N ASP A 17 -12.21 -0.79 14.06
CA ASP A 17 -13.57 -0.44 13.65
C ASP A 17 -14.61 -0.87 14.69
N ILE A 18 -14.51 -2.12 15.18
CA ILE A 18 -15.40 -2.62 16.23
C ILE A 18 -15.24 -1.78 17.49
N ALA A 19 -14.02 -1.46 17.93
CA ALA A 19 -13.81 -0.64 19.12
C ALA A 19 -14.43 0.76 18.97
N VAL A 20 -14.22 1.42 17.83
CA VAL A 20 -14.79 2.73 17.52
C VAL A 20 -16.33 2.67 17.48
N GLU A 21 -16.91 1.69 16.79
CA GLU A 21 -18.37 1.57 16.67
C GLU A 21 -19.01 1.27 18.03
N SER A 22 -18.40 0.36 18.79
CA SER A 22 -18.86 0.00 20.14
C SER A 22 -18.85 1.20 21.09
N SER A 23 -17.84 2.08 20.98
CA SER A 23 -17.66 3.24 21.84
C SER A 23 -18.78 4.28 21.75
N LYS A 24 -19.65 4.19 20.73
CA LYS A 24 -20.81 5.08 20.56
C LYS A 24 -21.95 4.74 21.55
N PHE A 25 -22.00 3.52 22.06
CA PHE A 25 -23.13 3.02 22.86
C PHE A 25 -22.73 2.25 24.13
N ALA A 26 -21.50 1.73 24.18
CA ALA A 26 -20.95 1.05 25.35
C ALA A 26 -20.78 2.02 26.53
N GLU A 27 -20.83 1.49 27.75
CA GLU A 27 -20.43 2.24 28.95
C GLU A 27 -18.94 2.61 28.85
N GLN A 28 -18.11 1.63 28.44
CA GLN A 28 -16.68 1.81 28.21
C GLN A 28 -16.15 0.74 27.27
N VAL A 29 -15.18 1.10 26.43
CA VAL A 29 -14.47 0.17 25.53
C VAL A 29 -12.99 0.15 25.87
N TYR A 30 -12.47 -1.04 26.11
CA TYR A 30 -11.04 -1.29 26.26
C TYR A 30 -10.53 -2.03 25.03
N MET A 31 -9.47 -1.53 24.41
CA MET A 31 -8.85 -2.19 23.26
C MET A 31 -7.47 -2.73 23.66
N SER A 32 -7.35 -4.05 23.70
CA SER A 32 -6.12 -4.74 24.07
C SER A 32 -5.24 -4.97 22.85
N THR A 33 -3.97 -4.60 22.96
CA THR A 33 -2.95 -4.89 21.96
C THR A 33 -1.65 -5.40 22.58
N ARG A 34 -1.06 -6.41 21.92
CA ARG A 34 0.23 -6.98 22.33
C ARG A 34 1.44 -6.23 21.79
N ARG A 35 1.30 -5.62 20.61
CA ARG A 35 2.45 -5.06 19.88
C ARG A 35 2.27 -3.61 19.46
N GLY A 36 1.10 -3.00 19.72
CA GLY A 36 0.74 -1.74 19.09
C GLY A 36 0.50 -1.88 17.58
N ALA A 37 0.18 -0.78 16.93
CA ALA A 37 0.11 -0.67 15.48
C ALA A 37 0.30 0.79 15.05
N TRP A 38 0.87 1.00 13.87
CA TRP A 38 0.77 2.30 13.21
C TRP A 38 -0.67 2.48 12.72
N VAL A 39 -1.32 3.57 13.13
CA VAL A 39 -2.68 3.93 12.71
C VAL A 39 -2.57 5.08 11.73
N ILE A 40 -3.13 4.92 10.55
CA ILE A 40 -3.19 5.94 9.50
C ILE A 40 -4.63 6.30 9.18
N ARG A 41 -4.80 7.49 8.62
CA ARG A 41 -6.09 8.01 8.16
C ARG A 41 -6.32 7.65 6.70
N GLN A 42 -7.59 7.46 6.32
CA GLN A 42 -7.95 7.37 4.90
C GLN A 42 -7.79 8.73 4.22
N VAL A 43 -8.14 9.80 4.93
CA VAL A 43 -8.00 11.18 4.45
C VAL A 43 -6.56 11.64 4.63
N SER A 44 -5.90 11.97 3.51
CA SER A 44 -4.54 12.49 3.48
C SER A 44 -4.49 14.01 3.25
N ASP A 45 -3.30 14.50 2.87
CA ASP A 45 -3.04 15.90 2.55
C ASP A 45 -4.05 16.43 1.53
N ASN A 46 -4.53 17.65 1.77
CA ASN A 46 -5.54 18.32 0.93
C ASN A 46 -6.87 17.55 0.80
N GLY A 47 -7.16 16.61 1.69
CA GLY A 47 -8.42 15.85 1.70
C GLY A 47 -8.49 14.73 0.66
N VAL A 48 -7.36 14.35 0.05
CA VAL A 48 -7.31 13.30 -0.97
C VAL A 48 -7.17 11.92 -0.30
N PRO A 49 -7.77 10.85 -0.86
CA PRO A 49 -7.52 9.48 -0.39
C PRO A 49 -6.03 9.12 -0.35
N VAL A 50 -5.60 8.51 0.76
CA VAL A 50 -4.18 8.18 1.03
C VAL A 50 -3.55 7.30 -0.05
N ASP A 51 -4.31 6.35 -0.58
CA ASP A 51 -3.89 5.46 -1.66
C ASP A 51 -3.67 6.22 -2.97
N MET A 52 -4.56 7.17 -3.31
CA MET A 52 -4.40 8.00 -4.50
C MET A 52 -3.20 8.94 -4.43
N MET A 53 -2.79 9.34 -3.22
CA MET A 53 -1.67 10.25 -3.01
C MET A 53 -0.31 9.55 -3.00
N TYR A 54 -0.18 8.43 -2.29
CA TYR A 54 1.13 7.78 -2.08
C TYR A 54 1.38 6.56 -2.93
N ASN A 55 0.34 5.88 -3.44
CA ASN A 55 0.52 4.74 -4.33
C ASN A 55 0.74 5.22 -5.77
N THR A 56 1.90 5.84 -6.02
CA THR A 56 2.32 6.35 -7.33
C THR A 56 3.59 5.65 -7.79
N ARG A 57 3.82 5.59 -9.11
CA ARG A 57 5.05 4.99 -9.65
C ARG A 57 6.29 5.77 -9.24
N PHE A 58 6.18 7.09 -9.16
CA PHE A 58 7.27 7.94 -8.68
C PHE A 58 7.68 7.59 -7.25
N VAL A 59 6.72 7.50 -6.31
CA VAL A 59 7.00 7.09 -4.94
C VAL A 59 7.61 5.68 -4.92
N HIS A 60 7.05 4.75 -5.69
CA HIS A 60 7.60 3.41 -5.79
C HIS A 60 9.05 3.37 -6.32
N ILE A 61 9.40 4.18 -7.33
CA ILE A 61 10.77 4.34 -7.82
C ILE A 61 11.68 4.87 -6.70
N LEU A 62 11.22 5.83 -5.91
CA LEU A 62 11.99 6.30 -4.75
C LEU A 62 12.24 5.18 -3.74
N PHE A 63 11.27 4.30 -3.48
CA PHE A 63 11.46 3.12 -2.62
C PHE A 63 12.54 2.16 -3.13
N GLN A 64 12.77 2.10 -4.44
CA GLN A 64 13.85 1.30 -5.03
C GLN A 64 15.21 1.99 -4.97
N LEU A 65 15.23 3.32 -4.96
CA LEU A 65 16.47 4.12 -5.01
C LEU A 65 17.01 4.52 -3.64
N LEU A 66 16.13 4.72 -2.66
CA LEU A 66 16.49 5.22 -1.33
C LEU A 66 16.35 4.11 -0.26
N PRO A 67 17.16 4.14 0.82
CA PRO A 67 17.05 3.16 1.89
C PRO A 67 15.68 3.18 2.59
N ILE A 68 15.13 2.00 2.91
CA ILE A 68 13.82 1.86 3.60
C ILE A 68 13.76 2.62 4.94
N ASN A 69 14.89 2.82 5.61
CA ASN A 69 14.99 3.57 6.85
C ASN A 69 14.61 5.04 6.68
N PHE A 70 14.93 5.65 5.52
CA PHE A 70 14.54 7.02 5.20
C PHE A 70 13.01 7.13 5.10
N PHE A 71 12.35 6.21 4.39
CA PHE A 71 10.89 6.19 4.28
C PHE A 71 10.21 5.93 5.61
N ASN A 72 10.72 4.96 6.39
CA ASN A 72 10.20 4.72 7.73
C ASN A 72 10.31 5.99 8.58
N TRP A 73 11.47 6.65 8.61
CA TRP A 73 11.63 7.91 9.34
C TRP A 73 10.65 9.00 8.87
N PHE A 74 10.57 9.22 7.55
CA PHE A 74 9.70 10.26 6.99
C PHE A 74 8.22 9.99 7.27
N GLY A 75 7.76 8.77 7.00
CA GLY A 75 6.39 8.34 7.24
C GLY A 75 6.01 8.38 8.72
N GLU A 76 6.85 7.83 9.61
CA GLU A 76 6.60 7.87 11.04
C GLU A 76 6.60 9.30 11.59
N LYS A 77 7.50 10.18 11.12
CA LYS A 77 7.50 11.59 11.52
C LYS A 77 6.19 12.27 11.11
N LYS A 78 5.72 12.00 9.89
CA LYS A 78 4.44 12.52 9.41
C LYS A 78 3.25 12.02 10.23
N LEU A 79 3.19 10.72 10.52
CA LEU A 79 2.11 10.12 11.31
C LEU A 79 2.10 10.64 12.75
N ASN A 80 3.26 10.69 13.41
CA ASN A 80 3.37 11.21 14.77
C ASN A 80 3.09 12.73 14.83
N GLY A 81 3.31 13.45 13.74
CA GLY A 81 2.92 14.86 13.63
C GLY A 81 1.40 15.08 13.66
N MET A 82 0.59 14.07 13.30
CA MET A 82 -0.88 14.13 13.44
C MET A 82 -1.33 13.71 14.83
N TYR A 83 -0.82 12.59 15.33
CA TYR A 83 -1.03 12.09 16.69
C TYR A 83 0.16 11.23 17.11
N ASP A 84 0.82 11.60 18.21
CA ASP A 84 1.99 10.88 18.70
C ASP A 84 1.57 9.48 19.18
N HIS A 85 2.02 8.45 18.46
CA HIS A 85 1.62 7.08 18.74
C HIS A 85 2.14 6.58 20.09
N THR A 86 3.19 7.19 20.66
CA THR A 86 3.66 6.86 22.01
C THR A 86 2.66 7.37 23.04
N THR A 87 2.28 8.64 22.94
CA THR A 87 1.31 9.29 23.83
C THR A 87 -0.06 8.60 23.77
N TYR A 88 -0.46 8.12 22.59
CA TYR A 88 -1.73 7.41 22.37
C TYR A 88 -1.65 5.90 22.71
N ALA A 89 -0.53 5.41 23.24
CA ALA A 89 -0.28 4.00 23.55
C ALA A 89 -0.42 3.03 22.36
N LEU A 90 -0.22 3.53 21.13
CA LEU A 90 -0.33 2.78 19.88
C LEU A 90 1.02 2.33 19.32
N LYS A 91 2.12 3.00 19.70
CA LYS A 91 3.44 2.86 19.07
C LYS A 91 3.91 1.41 19.07
N PRO A 92 4.12 0.81 17.89
CA PRO A 92 4.62 -0.55 17.84
C PRO A 92 6.15 -0.61 17.97
N LYS A 93 6.65 -1.82 18.26
CA LYS A 93 8.09 -2.10 18.26
C LYS A 93 8.71 -2.16 16.85
N HIS A 94 7.88 -2.23 15.81
CA HIS A 94 8.33 -2.34 14.42
C HIS A 94 8.23 -1.01 13.67
N ARG A 95 8.97 -0.91 12.56
CA ARG A 95 8.95 0.25 11.68
C ARG A 95 7.66 0.29 10.84
N LEU A 96 7.31 1.46 10.33
CA LEU A 96 6.05 1.69 9.59
C LEU A 96 5.81 0.70 8.44
N PHE A 97 6.79 0.49 7.58
CA PHE A 97 6.61 -0.33 6.37
C PHE A 97 6.83 -1.84 6.60
N SER A 98 7.16 -2.26 7.83
CA SER A 98 7.36 -3.68 8.16
C SER A 98 6.05 -4.46 8.33
N GLN A 99 4.92 -3.78 8.47
CA GLN A 99 3.60 -4.39 8.57
C GLN A 99 2.56 -3.41 8.02
N ILE A 100 1.49 -3.93 7.40
CA ILE A 100 0.37 -3.09 6.95
C ILE A 100 -0.21 -2.32 8.15
N PRO A 101 -0.26 -0.98 8.10
CA PRO A 101 -0.83 -0.17 9.18
C PRO A 101 -2.35 -0.34 9.26
N VAL A 102 -2.91 0.00 10.43
CA VAL A 102 -4.36 0.08 10.62
C VAL A 102 -4.87 1.36 9.97
N ILE A 103 -5.91 1.27 9.15
CA ILE A 103 -6.56 2.43 8.53
C ILE A 103 -7.82 2.74 9.33
N ASN A 104 -7.81 3.82 10.09
CA ASN A 104 -8.98 4.25 10.85
C ASN A 104 -8.90 5.75 11.16
N ASP A 105 -9.88 6.52 10.69
CA ASP A 105 -9.93 7.98 10.90
C ASP A 105 -10.42 8.40 12.30
N ASP A 106 -11.17 7.53 12.98
CA ASP A 106 -11.87 7.84 14.23
C ASP A 106 -11.13 7.35 15.48
N LEU A 107 -10.33 6.29 15.38
CA LEU A 107 -9.70 5.64 16.52
C LEU A 107 -8.85 6.60 17.36
N PRO A 108 -7.96 7.44 16.79
CA PRO A 108 -7.24 8.43 17.57
C PRO A 108 -8.17 9.40 18.32
N LEU A 109 -9.25 9.88 17.67
CA LEU A 109 -10.23 10.75 18.31
C LEU A 109 -10.95 10.05 19.48
N LYS A 110 -11.30 8.76 19.32
CA LYS A 110 -11.93 7.97 20.38
C LYS A 110 -11.00 7.71 21.56
N ILE A 111 -9.71 7.51 21.31
CA ILE A 111 -8.69 7.45 22.36
C ILE A 111 -8.58 8.79 23.09
N LEU A 112 -8.46 9.89 22.35
CA LEU A 112 -8.33 11.24 22.92
C LEU A 112 -9.53 11.61 23.81
N SER A 113 -10.74 11.24 23.41
CA SER A 113 -11.97 11.47 24.19
C SER A 113 -12.13 10.54 25.41
N GLY A 114 -11.31 9.50 25.54
CA GLY A 114 -11.45 8.47 26.57
C GLY A 114 -12.57 7.45 26.33
N SER A 115 -13.23 7.49 25.16
CA SER A 115 -14.28 6.53 24.78
C SER A 115 -13.73 5.15 24.41
N VAL A 116 -12.44 5.09 24.04
CA VAL A 116 -11.68 3.85 23.83
C VAL A 116 -10.39 3.97 24.63
N VAL A 117 -10.16 3.04 25.55
CA VAL A 117 -8.95 2.99 26.37
C VAL A 117 -8.04 1.86 25.87
N ILE A 118 -6.82 2.20 25.45
CA ILE A 118 -5.84 1.20 25.04
C ILE A 118 -5.30 0.46 26.27
N LYS A 119 -5.24 -0.86 26.18
CA LYS A 119 -4.70 -1.75 27.21
C LYS A 119 -3.58 -2.61 26.64
N SER A 120 -2.67 -3.04 27.51
CA SER A 120 -1.68 -4.08 27.18
C SER A 120 -2.38 -5.41 26.85
N ASN A 121 -1.61 -6.43 26.54
CA ASN A 121 -2.15 -7.74 26.18
C ASN A 121 -2.88 -8.39 27.36
N VAL A 122 -3.96 -9.13 27.08
CA VAL A 122 -4.71 -9.88 28.10
C VAL A 122 -3.82 -11.02 28.61
N LYS A 123 -3.68 -11.07 29.94
CA LYS A 123 -2.96 -12.12 30.66
C LYS A 123 -3.89 -13.27 31.01
N GLU A 124 -5.03 -12.96 31.63
CA GLU A 124 -6.05 -13.94 32.02
C GLU A 124 -7.43 -13.31 32.11
N ILE A 125 -8.46 -14.16 32.05
CA ILE A 125 -9.87 -13.78 32.21
C ILE A 125 -10.41 -14.57 33.41
N CYS A 126 -10.81 -13.87 34.46
CA CYS A 126 -11.25 -14.43 35.73
C CYS A 126 -12.71 -14.02 35.98
N GLY A 127 -13.65 -14.86 35.58
CA GLY A 127 -15.08 -14.52 35.63
C GLY A 127 -15.39 -13.30 34.76
N SER A 128 -15.90 -12.23 35.38
CA SER A 128 -16.16 -10.94 34.72
C SER A 128 -14.98 -9.95 34.77
N THR A 129 -13.79 -10.39 35.19
CA THR A 129 -12.60 -9.55 35.30
C THR A 129 -11.57 -9.94 34.26
N VAL A 130 -11.03 -8.96 33.54
CA VAL A 130 -9.93 -9.14 32.59
C VAL A 130 -8.67 -8.55 33.19
N VAL A 131 -7.62 -9.37 33.30
CA VAL A 131 -6.30 -8.99 33.83
C VAL A 131 -5.34 -8.82 32.65
N PHE A 132 -4.58 -7.72 32.64
CA PHE A 132 -3.63 -7.40 31.59
C PHE A 132 -2.17 -7.63 32.02
N ASP A 133 -1.26 -7.69 31.06
CA ASP A 133 0.16 -7.98 31.29
C ASP A 133 0.88 -6.92 32.16
N ASP A 134 0.37 -5.68 32.17
CA ASP A 134 0.85 -4.61 33.05
C ASP A 134 0.34 -4.70 34.50
N GLY A 135 -0.46 -5.72 34.82
CA GLY A 135 -1.07 -5.92 36.14
C GLY A 135 -2.35 -5.11 36.35
N SER A 136 -2.75 -4.24 35.42
CA SER A 136 -4.04 -3.57 35.50
C SER A 136 -5.18 -4.56 35.25
N THR A 137 -6.35 -4.24 35.81
CA THR A 137 -7.56 -5.04 35.65
C THR A 137 -8.72 -4.19 35.16
N VAL A 138 -9.69 -4.83 34.53
CA VAL A 138 -11.01 -4.27 34.24
C VAL A 138 -12.05 -5.25 34.77
N GLU A 139 -12.89 -4.78 35.68
CA GLU A 139 -13.95 -5.55 36.29
C GLU A 139 -15.30 -5.29 35.62
N MET A 140 -16.24 -6.22 35.84
CA MET A 140 -17.60 -6.18 35.29
C MET A 140 -17.62 -6.10 33.76
N VAL A 141 -16.73 -6.85 33.10
CA VAL A 141 -16.70 -6.96 31.64
C VAL A 141 -17.90 -7.80 31.17
N ASP A 142 -18.78 -7.19 30.40
CA ASP A 142 -19.98 -7.85 29.86
C ASP A 142 -19.72 -8.57 28.53
N THR A 143 -18.70 -8.14 27.78
CA THR A 143 -18.46 -8.65 26.42
C THR A 143 -16.99 -8.57 26.05
N ILE A 144 -16.46 -9.67 25.50
CA ILE A 144 -15.12 -9.74 24.92
C ILE A 144 -15.23 -10.06 23.44
N VAL A 145 -14.57 -9.27 22.59
CA VAL A 145 -14.51 -9.47 21.14
C VAL A 145 -13.11 -9.85 20.73
N PHE A 146 -12.94 -11.03 20.13
CA PHE A 146 -11.66 -11.49 19.60
C PHE A 146 -11.49 -11.06 18.15
N ALA A 147 -10.83 -9.93 17.92
CA ALA A 147 -10.45 -9.43 16.60
C ALA A 147 -9.02 -9.89 16.22
N THR A 148 -8.77 -11.20 16.37
CA THR A 148 -7.43 -11.80 16.31
C THR A 148 -7.00 -12.28 14.92
N GLY A 149 -7.80 -11.99 13.89
CA GLY A 149 -7.55 -12.39 12.51
C GLY A 149 -8.18 -13.72 12.13
N TYR A 150 -7.80 -14.25 10.97
CA TYR A 150 -8.40 -15.45 10.38
C TYR A 150 -7.33 -16.47 10.01
N ASN A 151 -7.70 -17.75 10.10
CA ASN A 151 -6.96 -18.83 9.46
C ASN A 151 -7.49 -19.05 8.04
N TYR A 152 -6.69 -19.68 7.19
CA TYR A 152 -7.11 -20.12 5.87
C TYR A 152 -6.80 -21.61 5.68
N GLY A 153 -7.57 -22.25 4.80
CA GLY A 153 -7.38 -23.64 4.43
C GLY A 153 -8.12 -23.97 3.14
N PHE A 154 -7.67 -25.02 2.45
CA PHE A 154 -8.28 -25.49 1.21
C PHE A 154 -8.70 -26.97 1.41
N PRO A 155 -9.75 -27.25 2.21
CA PRO A 155 -10.12 -28.62 2.61
C PRO A 155 -10.56 -29.51 1.45
N TYR A 156 -10.89 -28.89 0.31
CA TYR A 156 -11.26 -29.56 -0.94
C TYR A 156 -10.06 -29.89 -1.83
N LEU A 157 -8.84 -29.43 -1.49
CA LEU A 157 -7.62 -29.78 -2.23
C LEU A 157 -6.85 -30.89 -1.50
N PRO A 158 -6.31 -31.89 -2.22
CA PRO A 158 -5.41 -32.86 -1.63
C PRO A 158 -4.16 -32.22 -1.01
N ASN A 159 -3.71 -32.71 0.15
CA ASN A 159 -2.60 -32.12 0.91
C ASN A 159 -1.28 -32.02 0.12
N ASN A 160 -1.04 -32.91 -0.86
CA ASN A 160 0.16 -32.93 -1.70
C ASN A 160 0.17 -31.86 -2.79
N VAL A 161 -0.98 -31.24 -3.12
CA VAL A 161 -1.07 -30.15 -4.10
C VAL A 161 -0.47 -28.86 -3.56
N LEU A 162 -0.53 -28.66 -2.24
CA LEU A 162 -0.14 -27.42 -1.58
C LEU A 162 1.28 -27.53 -1.04
N TYR A 163 2.24 -27.10 -1.86
CA TYR A 163 3.60 -26.88 -1.39
C TYR A 163 3.61 -25.88 -0.22
N LYS A 164 4.39 -26.16 0.84
CA LYS A 164 4.53 -25.27 2.00
C LYS A 164 5.91 -24.63 1.97
N SER A 165 5.96 -23.32 2.17
CA SER A 165 7.19 -22.55 2.28
C SER A 165 7.02 -21.53 3.41
N GLY A 166 7.82 -21.66 4.47
CA GLY A 166 7.67 -20.87 5.70
C GLY A 166 6.28 -21.03 6.32
N HIS A 167 5.61 -19.91 6.62
CA HIS A 167 4.26 -19.88 7.20
C HIS A 167 3.12 -19.87 6.17
N ARG A 168 3.40 -19.99 4.87
CA ARG A 168 2.39 -19.92 3.80
C ARG A 168 2.28 -21.18 2.95
N VAL A 169 1.15 -21.27 2.24
CA VAL A 169 1.05 -22.08 1.03
C VAL A 169 1.91 -21.42 -0.04
N GLY A 170 2.94 -22.15 -0.48
CA GLY A 170 3.91 -21.71 -1.47
C GLY A 170 3.37 -21.83 -2.88
N LEU A 171 2.78 -20.75 -3.37
CA LEU A 171 2.29 -20.63 -4.75
C LEU A 171 3.23 -19.76 -5.57
N TYR A 172 3.60 -20.20 -6.77
CA TYR A 172 4.38 -19.40 -7.70
C TYR A 172 3.64 -18.10 -8.02
N LYS A 173 4.29 -16.98 -7.68
CA LYS A 173 3.73 -15.62 -7.76
C LYS A 173 2.37 -15.48 -7.07
N HIS A 174 2.14 -16.21 -5.99
CA HIS A 174 0.89 -16.25 -5.23
C HIS A 174 -0.33 -16.79 -6.03
N VAL A 175 -0.09 -17.54 -7.12
CA VAL A 175 -1.16 -18.04 -8.00
C VAL A 175 -1.08 -19.55 -8.23
N PHE A 176 0.05 -20.04 -8.73
CA PHE A 176 0.12 -21.41 -9.24
C PHE A 176 0.79 -22.37 -8.25
N PRO A 177 0.17 -23.52 -7.93
CA PRO A 177 0.84 -24.56 -7.16
C PRO A 177 2.00 -25.16 -7.96
N PRO A 178 3.24 -25.17 -7.45
CA PRO A 178 4.40 -25.58 -8.22
C PRO A 178 4.56 -27.10 -8.37
N ASN A 179 3.77 -27.91 -7.64
CA ASN A 179 3.90 -29.36 -7.56
C ASN A 179 2.95 -30.13 -8.51
N LEU A 180 2.31 -29.42 -9.44
CA LEU A 180 1.41 -30.05 -10.41
C LEU A 180 2.17 -30.43 -11.68
N GLU A 181 1.85 -31.60 -12.23
CA GLU A 181 2.37 -32.04 -13.53
C GLU A 181 1.77 -31.21 -14.67
N HIS A 182 0.48 -30.86 -14.55
CA HIS A 182 -0.23 -30.04 -15.52
C HIS A 182 -0.69 -28.73 -14.88
N THR A 183 -0.45 -27.61 -15.57
CA THR A 183 -0.88 -26.28 -15.13
C THR A 183 -2.38 -26.06 -15.33
N THR A 184 -3.20 -26.70 -14.50
CA THR A 184 -4.67 -26.71 -14.61
C THR A 184 -5.37 -26.10 -13.39
N LEU A 185 -4.61 -25.66 -12.38
CA LEU A 185 -5.12 -25.03 -11.17
C LEU A 185 -4.40 -23.70 -10.94
N GLY A 186 -5.16 -22.64 -10.67
CA GLY A 186 -4.67 -21.32 -10.29
C GLY A 186 -5.52 -20.77 -9.15
N VAL A 187 -4.87 -20.27 -8.10
CA VAL A 187 -5.53 -19.65 -6.95
C VAL A 187 -5.53 -18.14 -7.16
N VAL A 188 -6.71 -17.54 -7.16
CA VAL A 188 -6.89 -16.09 -7.36
C VAL A 188 -7.32 -15.44 -6.05
N GLY A 189 -6.76 -14.27 -5.74
CA GLY A 189 -7.04 -13.50 -4.54
C GLY A 189 -6.29 -13.96 -3.29
N PHE A 190 -5.42 -14.98 -3.37
CA PHE A 190 -4.65 -15.46 -2.22
C PHE A 190 -3.35 -14.68 -2.02
N ILE A 191 -3.52 -13.39 -1.71
CA ILE A 191 -2.43 -12.41 -1.60
C ILE A 191 -2.82 -11.29 -0.63
N HIS A 192 -1.84 -10.64 -0.01
CA HIS A 192 -2.09 -9.51 0.87
C HIS A 192 -1.12 -8.36 0.55
N ALA A 193 -1.62 -7.17 0.30
CA ALA A 193 -0.79 -6.00 0.01
C ALA A 193 -1.40 -4.75 0.64
N LEU A 194 -0.59 -3.71 0.82
CA LEU A 194 -1.11 -2.36 1.10
C LEU A 194 -1.68 -1.78 -0.20
N GLY A 195 -2.92 -2.14 -0.50
CA GLY A 195 -3.61 -1.75 -1.72
C GLY A 195 -4.90 -2.52 -1.93
N ALA A 196 -5.64 -2.20 -2.98
CA ALA A 196 -6.92 -2.84 -3.28
C ALA A 196 -6.71 -4.25 -3.86
N ILE A 197 -7.40 -5.26 -3.31
CA ILE A 197 -7.31 -6.64 -3.80
C ILE A 197 -7.98 -6.85 -5.15
N MET A 198 -9.03 -6.08 -5.46
CA MET A 198 -9.81 -6.23 -6.70
C MET A 198 -8.93 -6.18 -7.97
N PRO A 199 -8.05 -5.17 -8.17
CA PRO A 199 -7.16 -5.17 -9.33
C PRO A 199 -6.10 -6.26 -9.28
N GLN A 200 -5.63 -6.69 -8.10
CA GLN A 200 -4.67 -7.78 -7.99
C GLN A 200 -5.29 -9.12 -8.42
N ALA A 201 -6.50 -9.42 -7.93
CA ALA A 201 -7.25 -10.61 -8.30
C ALA A 201 -7.62 -10.60 -9.80
N GLU A 202 -7.98 -9.44 -10.37
CA GLU A 202 -8.24 -9.29 -11.80
C GLU A 202 -6.99 -9.59 -12.65
N MET A 203 -5.82 -9.06 -12.26
CA MET A 203 -4.56 -9.33 -12.94
C MET A 203 -4.15 -10.80 -12.84
N GLN A 204 -4.30 -11.41 -11.65
CA GLN A 204 -4.08 -12.84 -11.46
C GLN A 204 -5.01 -13.66 -12.37
N ALA A 205 -6.31 -13.35 -12.41
CA ALA A 205 -7.28 -14.05 -13.26
C ALA A 205 -6.94 -13.94 -14.75
N ARG A 206 -6.52 -12.75 -15.22
CA ARG A 206 -6.04 -12.55 -16.60
C ARG A 206 -4.84 -13.44 -16.92
N TRP A 207 -3.91 -13.56 -16.00
CA TRP A 207 -2.76 -14.43 -16.19
C TRP A 207 -3.14 -15.91 -16.18
N VAL A 208 -3.95 -16.35 -15.22
CA VAL A 208 -4.50 -17.71 -15.14
C VAL A 208 -5.18 -18.12 -16.45
N ALA A 209 -6.10 -17.31 -16.96
CA ALA A 209 -6.82 -17.61 -18.20
C ALA A 209 -5.88 -17.78 -19.41
N ARG A 210 -4.81 -16.98 -19.49
CA ARG A 210 -3.82 -17.08 -20.57
C ARG A 210 -2.94 -18.32 -20.44
N VAL A 211 -2.60 -18.71 -19.22
CA VAL A 211 -1.86 -19.94 -18.95
C VAL A 211 -2.70 -21.17 -19.30
N PHE A 212 -3.97 -21.21 -18.87
CA PHE A 212 -4.87 -22.33 -19.20
C PHE A 212 -5.17 -22.45 -20.69
N LYS A 213 -5.21 -21.32 -21.42
CA LYS A 213 -5.33 -21.32 -22.88
C LYS A 213 -4.01 -21.69 -23.60
N GLY A 214 -2.91 -21.89 -22.86
CA GLY A 214 -1.59 -22.20 -23.44
C GLY A 214 -0.89 -20.99 -24.09
N LEU A 215 -1.44 -19.79 -23.96
CA LEU A 215 -0.84 -18.54 -24.50
C LEU A 215 0.38 -18.08 -23.69
N LYS A 216 0.51 -18.59 -22.46
CA LYS A 216 1.67 -18.35 -21.60
C LYS A 216 2.06 -19.66 -20.93
N LYS A 217 3.33 -20.04 -21.05
CA LYS A 217 3.88 -21.21 -20.36
C LYS A 217 4.50 -20.77 -19.04
N LEU A 218 4.27 -21.55 -17.99
CA LEU A 218 4.98 -21.42 -16.72
C LEU A 218 6.37 -22.05 -16.84
N PRO A 219 7.34 -21.63 -15.99
CA PRO A 219 8.62 -22.31 -15.93
C PRO A 219 8.49 -23.71 -15.30
N SER A 220 9.57 -24.48 -15.29
CA SER A 220 9.59 -25.82 -14.68
C SER A 220 9.26 -25.78 -13.17
N ASN A 221 8.71 -26.88 -12.65
CA ASN A 221 8.33 -27.02 -11.24
C ASN A 221 9.50 -26.67 -10.29
N GLN A 222 10.72 -27.13 -10.59
CA GLN A 222 11.91 -26.79 -9.81
C GLN A 222 12.21 -25.28 -9.81
N THR A 223 12.03 -24.60 -10.93
CA THR A 223 12.21 -23.14 -11.03
C THR A 223 11.14 -22.41 -10.23
N MET A 224 9.89 -22.88 -10.30
CA MET A 224 8.80 -22.32 -9.51
C MET A 224 9.02 -22.48 -8.01
N ILE A 225 9.43 -23.67 -7.54
CA ILE A 225 9.75 -23.92 -6.12
C ILE A 225 10.86 -22.97 -5.65
N LYS A 226 11.97 -22.87 -6.40
CA LYS A 226 13.07 -21.95 -6.07
C LYS A 226 12.59 -20.50 -5.99
N ALA A 227 11.71 -20.08 -6.90
CA ALA A 227 11.13 -18.74 -6.87
C ALA A 227 10.22 -18.53 -5.65
N VAL A 228 9.40 -19.51 -5.29
CA VAL A 228 8.55 -19.49 -4.09
C VAL A 228 9.39 -19.37 -2.82
N ASP A 229 10.45 -20.16 -2.68
CA ASP A 229 11.31 -20.13 -1.50
C ASP A 229 12.10 -18.83 -1.38
N LYS A 230 12.57 -18.29 -2.51
CA LYS A 230 13.18 -16.97 -2.55
C LYS A 230 12.19 -15.90 -2.11
N ASP A 231 10.99 -15.90 -2.68
CA ASP A 231 9.92 -14.96 -2.34
C ASP A 231 9.54 -15.05 -0.86
N THR A 232 9.43 -16.26 -0.29
CA THR A 232 9.19 -16.44 1.15
C THR A 232 10.31 -15.79 1.99
N LYS A 233 11.58 -15.98 1.64
CA LYS A 233 12.72 -15.35 2.34
C LYS A 233 12.71 -13.83 2.20
N ASP A 234 12.36 -13.32 1.02
CA ASP A 234 12.27 -11.88 0.77
C ASP A 234 11.13 -11.26 1.58
N ILE A 235 9.98 -11.93 1.72
CA ILE A 235 8.87 -11.51 2.59
C ILE A 235 9.32 -11.50 4.06
N GLU A 236 9.97 -12.57 4.54
CA GLU A 236 10.47 -12.67 5.92
C GLU A 236 11.53 -11.62 6.26
N LYS A 237 12.33 -11.20 5.28
CA LYS A 237 13.33 -10.15 5.43
C LYS A 237 12.70 -8.75 5.54
N ASN A 238 11.63 -8.50 4.78
CA ASN A 238 11.07 -7.15 4.63
C ASN A 238 9.87 -6.88 5.56
N TYR A 239 9.16 -7.92 5.99
CA TYR A 239 7.91 -7.80 6.74
C TYR A 239 7.88 -8.65 8.01
N ILE A 240 6.97 -8.30 8.93
CA ILE A 240 6.66 -9.13 10.09
C ILE A 240 5.74 -10.25 9.65
N VAL A 241 6.31 -11.44 9.56
CA VAL A 241 5.59 -12.65 9.17
C VAL A 241 5.09 -13.39 10.40
N SER A 242 3.87 -13.90 10.31
CA SER A 242 3.31 -14.83 11.29
C SER A 242 2.38 -15.82 10.58
N LYS A 243 1.93 -16.86 11.28
CA LYS A 243 0.92 -17.80 10.75
C LYS A 243 -0.34 -17.09 10.23
N LEU A 244 -0.73 -15.98 10.86
CA LEU A 244 -1.93 -15.20 10.51
C LEU A 244 -1.70 -14.17 9.40
N THR A 245 -0.43 -13.79 9.15
CA THR A 245 -0.07 -12.75 8.17
C THR A 245 1.09 -13.18 7.26
N PRO A 246 0.99 -14.29 6.49
CA PRO A 246 2.16 -14.84 5.81
C PRO A 246 2.30 -14.45 4.32
N LEU A 247 1.46 -13.55 3.79
CA LEU A 247 1.29 -13.32 2.33
C LEU A 247 1.60 -11.89 1.87
N GLN A 248 2.31 -11.10 2.66
CA GLN A 248 2.49 -9.67 2.38
C GLN A 248 3.37 -9.43 1.15
N VAL A 249 2.90 -8.60 0.21
CA VAL A 249 3.65 -8.15 -0.97
C VAL A 249 3.60 -6.63 -1.12
N ASP A 250 4.55 -6.07 -1.88
CA ASP A 250 4.47 -4.70 -2.39
C ASP A 250 3.47 -4.63 -3.56
N PHE A 251 2.52 -3.71 -3.49
CA PHE A 251 1.41 -3.63 -4.46
C PHE A 251 1.89 -3.35 -5.88
N VAL A 252 2.73 -2.32 -6.07
CA VAL A 252 3.15 -1.88 -7.42
C VAL A 252 4.08 -2.90 -8.05
N SER A 253 5.04 -3.43 -7.28
CA SER A 253 5.96 -4.48 -7.75
C SER A 253 5.20 -5.71 -8.21
N TYR A 254 4.25 -6.18 -7.39
CA TYR A 254 3.46 -7.37 -7.71
C TYR A 254 2.61 -7.15 -8.97
N MET A 255 1.89 -6.02 -9.04
CA MET A 255 1.05 -5.70 -10.18
C MET A 255 1.86 -5.58 -11.48
N ASP A 256 3.02 -4.95 -11.44
CA ASP A 256 3.91 -4.81 -12.59
C ASP A 256 4.56 -6.15 -13.00
N ASP A 257 4.86 -7.02 -12.05
CA ASP A 257 5.39 -8.35 -12.32
C ASP A 257 4.37 -9.23 -13.05
N ILE A 258 3.13 -9.30 -12.54
CA ILE A 258 2.03 -10.01 -13.23
C ILE A 258 1.72 -9.35 -14.58
N ALA A 259 1.75 -8.02 -14.67
CA ALA A 259 1.55 -7.31 -15.93
C ALA A 259 2.64 -7.63 -16.95
N GLY A 260 3.88 -7.87 -16.51
CA GLY A 260 4.98 -8.36 -17.34
C GLY A 260 4.69 -9.75 -17.89
N GLU A 261 4.14 -10.66 -17.08
CA GLU A 261 3.82 -12.02 -17.51
C GLU A 261 2.84 -12.08 -18.68
N ILE A 262 1.90 -11.13 -18.73
CA ILE A 262 0.84 -11.05 -19.75
C ILE A 262 1.03 -9.92 -20.77
N GLY A 263 2.14 -9.19 -20.71
CA GLY A 263 2.50 -8.15 -21.68
C GLY A 263 1.62 -6.90 -21.65
N VAL A 264 1.15 -6.49 -20.46
CA VAL A 264 0.30 -5.28 -20.27
C VAL A 264 0.90 -4.24 -19.32
N ARG A 265 2.17 -4.43 -18.93
CA ARG A 265 2.89 -3.47 -18.09
C ARG A 265 3.12 -2.18 -18.88
N PRO A 266 2.74 -1.00 -18.36
CA PRO A 266 2.93 0.26 -19.07
C PRO A 266 4.44 0.57 -19.19
N GLY A 267 4.92 0.69 -20.42
CA GLY A 267 6.31 1.08 -20.70
C GLY A 267 6.53 2.57 -20.48
N LEU A 268 7.10 2.96 -19.32
CA LEU A 268 7.37 4.37 -19.01
C LEU A 268 8.27 5.08 -20.04
N PRO A 269 9.42 4.51 -20.50
CA PRO A 269 10.23 5.16 -21.52
C PRO A 269 9.48 5.32 -22.84
N TRP A 270 8.68 4.32 -23.23
CA TRP A 270 7.88 4.39 -24.45
C TRP A 270 6.84 5.52 -24.36
N LEU A 271 6.09 5.59 -23.26
CA LEU A 271 5.11 6.66 -23.03
C LEU A 271 5.75 8.04 -23.03
N PHE A 272 6.97 8.19 -22.50
CA PHE A 272 7.68 9.47 -22.50
C PHE A 272 7.84 10.04 -23.92
N PHE A 273 8.18 9.19 -24.89
CA PHE A 273 8.38 9.60 -26.28
C PHE A 273 7.09 9.62 -27.11
N THR A 274 6.09 8.78 -26.82
CA THR A 274 4.88 8.68 -27.65
C THR A 274 3.69 9.50 -27.15
N ASP A 275 3.52 9.64 -25.83
CA ASP A 275 2.42 10.39 -25.21
C ASP A 275 2.87 10.96 -23.86
N TYR A 276 3.61 12.05 -23.92
CA TYR A 276 4.21 12.68 -22.74
C TYR A 276 3.17 13.08 -21.67
N GLN A 277 1.94 13.44 -22.07
CA GLN A 277 0.89 13.77 -21.11
C GLN A 277 0.42 12.52 -20.36
N LEU A 278 0.22 11.40 -21.06
CA LEU A 278 -0.10 10.13 -20.40
C LEU A 278 1.07 9.64 -19.54
N PHE A 279 2.32 9.77 -20.01
CA PHE A 279 3.51 9.49 -19.20
C PHE A 279 3.46 10.22 -17.86
N LYS A 280 3.11 11.51 -17.86
CA LYS A 280 3.00 12.28 -16.61
C LYS A 280 1.96 11.71 -15.66
N HIS A 281 0.77 11.40 -16.16
CA HIS A 281 -0.29 10.84 -15.32
C HIS A 281 0.04 9.43 -14.80
N VAL A 282 0.78 8.64 -15.58
CA VAL A 282 1.19 7.28 -15.20
C VAL A 282 2.33 7.31 -14.18
N LEU A 283 3.29 8.24 -14.29
CA LEU A 283 4.45 8.34 -13.41
C LEU A 283 4.09 9.00 -12.05
N TRP A 284 3.50 10.20 -12.09
CA TRP A 284 3.23 11.00 -10.89
C TRP A 284 1.82 10.81 -10.33
N GLY A 285 0.88 10.31 -11.14
CA GLY A 285 -0.47 10.01 -10.69
C GLY A 285 -0.57 8.66 -9.97
N PRO A 286 -1.76 8.35 -9.42
CA PRO A 286 -1.99 7.08 -8.74
C PRO A 286 -1.90 5.89 -9.69
N VAL A 287 -1.37 4.78 -9.17
CA VAL A 287 -1.35 3.48 -9.86
C VAL A 287 -2.76 2.88 -9.86
N SER A 288 -3.58 3.37 -10.79
CA SER A 288 -4.93 2.86 -11.01
C SER A 288 -4.94 1.66 -11.95
N SER A 289 -5.96 0.81 -11.80
CA SER A 289 -6.15 -0.41 -12.61
C SER A 289 -6.24 -0.12 -14.12
N TYR A 290 -6.70 1.08 -14.49
CA TYR A 290 -6.76 1.55 -15.88
C TYR A 290 -5.38 1.47 -16.58
N GLN A 291 -4.28 1.68 -15.85
CA GLN A 291 -2.93 1.65 -16.43
C GLN A 291 -2.60 0.29 -17.06
N TYR A 292 -3.10 -0.81 -16.47
CA TYR A 292 -2.89 -2.19 -16.94
C TYR A 292 -3.84 -2.60 -18.10
N ARG A 293 -4.57 -1.61 -18.65
CA ARG A 293 -5.44 -1.72 -19.83
C ARG A 293 -5.04 -0.74 -20.93
N LEU A 294 -3.90 -0.05 -20.81
CA LEU A 294 -3.37 0.86 -21.83
C LEU A 294 -2.83 0.14 -23.06
N MET A 295 -2.30 -1.06 -22.88
CA MET A 295 -1.63 -1.83 -23.93
C MET A 295 -1.78 -3.33 -23.73
N GLY A 296 -1.40 -4.08 -24.75
CA GLY A 296 -1.41 -5.54 -24.73
C GLY A 296 -2.81 -6.17 -24.73
N PRO A 297 -2.91 -7.47 -24.43
CA PRO A 297 -4.17 -8.21 -24.50
C PRO A 297 -5.24 -7.67 -23.55
N GLY A 298 -6.42 -7.40 -24.09
CA GLY A 298 -7.53 -6.81 -23.34
C GLY A 298 -7.37 -5.31 -23.09
N LYS A 299 -6.58 -4.61 -23.92
CA LYS A 299 -6.55 -3.15 -23.98
C LYS A 299 -7.98 -2.58 -24.02
N TRP A 300 -8.18 -1.47 -23.32
CA TRP A 300 -9.46 -0.76 -23.29
C TRP A 300 -9.26 0.68 -23.78
N ASP A 301 -10.00 1.08 -24.82
CA ASP A 301 -9.84 2.41 -25.44
C ASP A 301 -10.17 3.56 -24.47
N GLY A 302 -11.04 3.31 -23.49
CA GLY A 302 -11.36 4.28 -22.44
C GLY A 302 -10.27 4.47 -21.38
N ALA A 303 -9.23 3.62 -21.35
CA ALA A 303 -8.24 3.61 -20.27
C ALA A 303 -7.50 4.94 -20.14
N ARG A 304 -7.09 5.53 -21.26
CA ARG A 304 -6.43 6.84 -21.28
C ARG A 304 -7.34 7.92 -20.70
N LYS A 305 -8.58 8.02 -21.19
CA LYS A 305 -9.56 9.00 -20.69
C LYS A 305 -9.83 8.81 -19.20
N ALA A 306 -9.97 7.56 -18.75
CA ALA A 306 -10.21 7.22 -17.36
C ALA A 306 -9.06 7.67 -16.44
N ILE A 307 -7.80 7.51 -16.85
CA ILE A 307 -6.63 8.00 -16.10
C ILE A 307 -6.64 9.52 -15.99
N PHE A 308 -6.92 10.23 -17.08
CA PHE A 308 -6.91 11.70 -17.08
C PHE A 308 -8.01 12.29 -16.17
N THR A 309 -9.17 11.64 -16.12
CA THR A 309 -10.36 12.15 -15.41
C THR A 309 -10.59 11.47 -14.05
N GLN A 310 -9.62 10.72 -13.53
CA GLN A 310 -9.78 9.96 -12.28
C GLN A 310 -9.97 10.86 -11.05
N PHE A 311 -9.26 12.00 -11.00
CA PHE A 311 -9.44 12.98 -9.94
C PHE A 311 -10.77 13.71 -10.08
N ASP A 312 -11.23 14.02 -11.29
CA ASP A 312 -12.55 14.63 -11.51
C ASP A 312 -13.66 13.75 -10.93
N ARG A 313 -13.62 12.44 -11.22
CA ARG A 313 -14.59 11.48 -10.66
C ARG A 313 -14.48 11.35 -9.15
N MET A 314 -13.28 11.46 -8.59
CA MET A 314 -13.08 11.43 -7.14
C MET A 314 -13.65 12.69 -6.46
N TYR A 315 -13.41 13.87 -7.02
CA TYR A 315 -13.92 15.12 -6.47
C TYR A 315 -15.40 15.36 -6.72
N GLN A 316 -15.97 14.81 -7.81
CA GLN A 316 -17.36 15.02 -8.19
C GLN A 316 -18.37 14.78 -7.05
N PRO A 317 -18.34 13.67 -6.29
CA PRO A 317 -19.25 13.46 -5.17
C PRO A 317 -19.02 14.43 -3.99
N LEU A 318 -17.83 15.04 -3.89
CA LEU A 318 -17.50 16.02 -2.84
C LEU A 318 -18.01 17.44 -3.16
N LYS A 319 -18.29 17.74 -4.44
CA LYS A 319 -18.81 19.04 -4.90
C LYS A 319 -20.32 19.17 -4.67
N SER A 320 -20.77 18.90 -3.45
CA SER A 320 -22.20 18.97 -3.07
C SER A 320 -22.72 20.40 -2.90
N ARG A 321 -21.82 21.39 -2.78
CA ARG A 321 -22.15 22.82 -2.70
C ARG A 321 -21.27 23.62 -3.65
N LYS A 322 -21.87 24.50 -4.45
CA LYS A 322 -21.13 25.45 -5.29
C LYS A 322 -20.49 26.52 -4.42
N LEU A 323 -19.22 26.79 -4.68
CA LEU A 323 -18.43 27.85 -4.08
C LEU A 323 -18.01 28.81 -5.19
N GLU A 324 -17.93 30.09 -4.89
CA GLU A 324 -17.23 31.05 -5.75
C GLU A 324 -15.75 30.66 -5.76
N GLU A 325 -15.19 30.41 -6.94
CA GLU A 325 -13.77 30.13 -7.05
C GLU A 325 -13.01 31.42 -6.74
N PRO A 326 -12.08 31.43 -5.77
CA PRO A 326 -11.27 32.61 -5.52
C PRO A 326 -10.48 32.94 -6.80
N GLU A 327 -10.44 34.23 -7.17
CA GLU A 327 -9.66 34.68 -8.33
C GLU A 327 -8.22 34.18 -8.23
N SER A 328 -7.69 33.67 -9.34
CA SER A 328 -6.33 33.14 -9.38
C SER A 328 -5.32 34.23 -9.00
N SER A 329 -4.68 34.11 -7.84
CA SER A 329 -3.64 35.04 -7.42
C SER A 329 -2.42 34.93 -8.35
N ILE A 330 -2.20 35.99 -9.13
CA ILE A 330 -1.00 36.17 -9.98
C ILE A 330 0.26 36.12 -9.12
N THR A 331 0.20 36.69 -7.91
CA THR A 331 1.29 36.66 -6.92
C THR A 331 1.68 35.24 -6.54
N GLY A 332 0.69 34.36 -6.31
CA GLY A 332 0.96 32.95 -5.99
C GLY A 332 1.65 32.18 -7.12
N HIS A 333 1.34 32.51 -8.38
CA HIS A 333 2.02 31.95 -9.55
C HIS A 333 3.45 32.47 -9.68
N LEU A 334 3.66 33.78 -9.50
CA LEU A 334 4.99 34.39 -9.55
C LEU A 334 5.93 33.87 -8.45
N VAL A 335 5.43 33.65 -7.24
CA VAL A 335 6.20 33.06 -6.14
C VAL A 335 6.59 31.61 -6.43
N LYS A 336 5.69 30.81 -7.01
CA LYS A 336 6.05 29.45 -7.44
C LYS A 336 7.10 29.46 -8.54
N LEU A 337 6.98 30.38 -9.50
CA LEU A 337 7.94 30.52 -10.59
C LEU A 337 9.33 30.93 -10.06
N SER A 338 9.39 31.89 -9.13
CA SER A 338 10.66 32.35 -8.55
C SER A 338 11.35 31.27 -7.73
N LEU A 339 10.61 30.45 -6.97
CA LEU A 339 11.16 29.30 -6.26
C LEU A 339 11.73 28.23 -7.19
N VAL A 340 11.08 27.98 -8.33
CA VAL A 340 11.59 27.05 -9.37
C VAL A 340 12.85 27.60 -10.03
N ILE A 341 12.89 28.89 -10.33
CA ILE A 341 14.07 29.54 -10.91
C ILE A 341 15.24 29.52 -9.91
N LEU A 342 14.99 29.83 -8.64
CA LEU A 342 16.02 29.80 -7.59
C LEU A 342 16.59 28.40 -7.38
N SER A 343 15.73 27.38 -7.32
CA SER A 343 16.17 25.98 -7.16
C SER A 343 16.91 25.46 -8.40
N GLY A 344 16.41 25.75 -9.61
CA GLY A 344 17.11 25.45 -10.86
C GLY A 344 18.45 26.17 -10.99
N GLY A 345 18.50 27.45 -10.60
CA GLY A 345 19.73 28.25 -10.57
C GLY A 345 20.75 27.73 -9.55
N ALA A 346 20.31 27.33 -8.37
CA ALA A 346 21.17 26.72 -7.35
C ALA A 346 21.76 25.38 -7.81
N VAL A 347 20.97 24.54 -8.49
CA VAL A 347 21.44 23.29 -9.09
C VAL A 347 22.45 23.57 -10.20
N ALA A 348 22.13 24.48 -11.13
CA ALA A 348 23.04 24.87 -12.20
C ALA A 348 24.35 25.46 -11.67
N TYR A 349 24.30 26.29 -10.63
CA TYR A 349 25.47 26.84 -9.94
C TYR A 349 26.31 25.74 -9.29
N TYR A 350 25.69 24.82 -8.53
CA TYR A 350 26.38 23.67 -7.92
C TYR A 350 27.10 22.81 -8.96
N PHE A 351 26.44 22.52 -10.09
CA PHE A 351 27.07 21.77 -11.19
C PHE A 351 28.18 22.57 -11.88
N HIS A 352 28.03 23.89 -12.02
CA HIS A 352 29.09 24.74 -12.57
C HIS A 352 30.32 24.80 -11.66
N THR A 353 30.13 24.87 -10.33
CA THR A 353 31.23 24.97 -9.37
C THR A 353 31.95 23.65 -9.10
N HIS A 354 31.23 22.51 -9.10
CA HIS A 354 31.83 21.20 -8.81
C HIS A 354 32.11 20.34 -10.04
N HIS A 355 31.45 20.61 -11.17
CA HIS A 355 31.63 19.88 -12.42
C HIS A 355 31.66 20.82 -13.64
N PRO A 356 32.65 21.74 -13.71
CA PRO A 356 32.66 22.88 -14.63
C PRO A 356 32.58 22.51 -16.12
N ASN A 357 33.03 21.32 -16.49
CA ASN A 357 33.01 20.85 -17.88
C ASN A 357 31.65 20.27 -18.32
N THR A 358 30.72 19.98 -17.40
CA THR A 358 29.47 19.26 -17.71
C THR A 358 28.53 20.11 -18.58
N ILE A 359 28.34 21.38 -18.22
CA ILE A 359 27.41 22.28 -18.90
C ILE A 359 27.94 22.70 -20.30
N PRO A 360 29.22 23.10 -20.48
CA PRO A 360 29.78 23.37 -21.79
C PRO A 360 29.74 22.17 -22.75
N THR A 361 30.01 20.96 -22.25
CA THR A 361 30.00 19.72 -23.06
C THR A 361 28.59 19.32 -23.48
N LEU A 362 27.59 19.55 -22.61
CA LEU A 362 26.18 19.33 -22.95
C LEU A 362 25.71 20.33 -24.02
N LEU A 363 26.11 21.60 -23.90
CA LEU A 363 25.75 22.67 -24.86
C LEU A 363 26.46 22.52 -26.20
N SER A 364 27.69 21.99 -26.23
CA SER A 364 28.42 21.70 -27.48
C SER A 364 27.75 20.60 -28.30
N ASN A 365 27.04 19.67 -27.65
CA ASN A 365 26.31 18.58 -28.31
C ASN A 365 24.95 19.02 -28.87
N ILE A 366 24.49 20.24 -28.56
CA ILE A 366 23.19 20.79 -29.01
C ILE A 366 23.37 21.78 -30.17
N ARG A 367 24.59 22.27 -30.43
CA ARG A 367 24.85 23.10 -31.62
C ARG A 367 24.78 22.23 -32.89
N PRO A 368 23.89 22.53 -33.86
CA PRO A 368 23.94 21.86 -35.15
C PRO A 368 25.29 22.14 -35.80
N GLN A 369 25.96 21.11 -36.32
CA GLN A 369 27.09 21.31 -37.22
C GLN A 369 26.57 22.11 -38.43
N ALA A 370 26.94 23.39 -38.50
CA ALA A 370 26.70 24.20 -39.67
C ALA A 370 27.58 23.65 -40.79
N ALA A 371 27.00 22.82 -41.65
CA ALA A 371 27.60 22.42 -42.91
C ALA A 371 27.55 23.62 -43.87
N TRP A 372 28.70 24.21 -44.16
CA TRP A 372 28.89 25.05 -45.34
C TRP A 372 30.17 24.64 -46.05
N ARG A 373 29.94 24.05 -47.24
CA ARG A 373 30.80 23.80 -48.42
C ARG A 373 32.10 23.03 -48.24
#